data_AF-A0A654D3R1-F1
#
_entry.id   AF-A0A654D3R1-F1
#
_cell.length_a   1.000
_cell.length_b   1.000
_cell.length_c   1.000
_cell.angle_alpha   90.00
_cell.angle_beta   90.00
_cell.angle_gamma   90.00
#
_symmetry.space_group_name_H-M   'P 1'
#
loop_
_entity.id
_entity.type
_entity.pdbx_description
1 polymer ?
#
loop_
_entity_poly.entity_id
_entity_poly.type
_entity_poly.pdbx_seq_one_letter_code
_entity_poly.pdbx_strand_id
1 'polypeptide(L)'
;MVVLRAGTMMDGIGDLELRHGARRAGAYARAEPVIRCLEATIHRHRAATGRLDGLPDTRTMVAACHDSGLAAPRGGPITADTVRRALRLMGLR
;
A
#
# COMPACT_ATOMS: atom_id res chain seq x y z
N MET A 1 -20.54 15.44 21.50
CA MET A 1 -20.63 15.90 20.10
C MET A 1 -19.21 16.23 19.64
N VAL A 2 -18.47 15.24 19.12
CA VAL A 2 -17.07 15.43 18.70
C VAL A 2 -17.05 15.73 17.21
N VAL A 3 -16.61 16.95 16.90
CA VAL A 3 -16.42 17.45 15.54
C VAL A 3 -15.12 16.84 15.02
N LEU A 4 -15.20 15.82 14.15
CA LEU A 4 -14.02 15.31 13.45
C LEU A 4 -13.56 16.38 12.46
N ARG A 5 -12.57 17.16 12.89
CA ARG A 5 -11.86 18.11 12.05
C ARG A 5 -11.07 17.30 11.02
N ALA A 6 -11.40 17.50 9.75
CA ALA A 6 -10.64 17.00 8.61
C ALA A 6 -9.19 17.49 8.72
N GLY A 7 -8.32 16.61 9.25
CA GLY A 7 -6.88 16.75 9.19
C GLY A 7 -6.48 16.59 7.73
N THR A 8 -6.04 17.70 7.16
CA THR A 8 -5.57 17.88 5.79
C THR A 8 -4.58 16.79 5.38
N MET A 9 -4.92 16.11 4.27
CA MET A 9 -4.17 15.07 3.56
C MET A 9 -2.83 15.54 2.95
N MET A 10 -2.12 16.48 3.58
CA MET A 10 -0.95 17.17 3.02
C MET A 10 0.40 16.84 3.69
N ASP A 11 0.43 15.93 4.67
CA ASP A 11 1.62 15.70 5.51
C ASP A 11 2.29 14.32 5.30
N GLY A 12 1.95 13.58 4.24
CA GLY A 12 2.57 12.27 3.96
C GLY A 12 3.74 12.32 2.98
N ILE A 13 3.68 13.23 2.01
CA ILE A 13 4.62 13.27 0.88
C ILE A 13 5.85 14.13 1.22
N GLY A 14 5.68 15.20 2.00
CA GLY A 14 6.77 16.11 2.39
C GLY A 14 7.82 15.48 3.30
N ASP A 15 7.42 14.73 4.33
CA ASP A 15 8.37 14.04 5.24
C ASP A 15 9.15 12.92 4.53
N LEU A 16 8.56 12.35 3.47
CA LEU A 16 9.17 11.28 2.69
C LEU A 16 10.23 11.79 1.69
N GLU A 17 10.03 12.99 1.10
CA GLU A 17 11.02 13.63 0.22
C GLU A 17 12.34 13.91 0.97
N LEU A 18 12.25 14.35 2.22
CA LEU A 18 13.39 14.70 3.08
C LEU A 18 14.25 13.48 3.47
N ARG A 19 13.66 12.28 3.60
CA ARG A 19 14.38 11.07 4.03
C ARG A 19 14.87 10.17 2.88
N HIS A 20 14.27 10.26 1.70
CA HIS A 20 14.43 9.25 0.66
C HIS A 20 14.73 9.80 -0.75
N GLY A 21 14.71 11.13 -0.93
CA GLY A 21 14.92 11.82 -2.20
C GLY A 21 13.70 11.76 -3.13
N ALA A 22 13.53 12.80 -3.96
CA ALA A 22 12.36 13.03 -4.83
C ALA A 22 11.98 11.82 -5.71
N ARG A 23 12.96 11.01 -6.10
CA ARG A 23 12.74 9.81 -6.94
C ARG A 23 12.01 8.69 -6.19
N ARG A 24 12.30 8.51 -4.90
CA ARG A 24 11.67 7.48 -4.06
C ARG A 24 10.30 7.95 -3.60
N ALA A 25 10.16 9.23 -3.23
CA ALA A 25 8.86 9.83 -2.95
C ALA A 25 7.89 9.71 -4.14
N GLY A 26 8.35 9.97 -5.38
CA GLY A 26 7.55 9.75 -6.58
C GLY A 26 7.15 8.30 -6.84
N ALA A 27 7.98 7.33 -6.42
CA ALA A 27 7.64 5.90 -6.52
C ALA A 27 6.58 5.49 -5.49
N TYR A 28 6.64 6.03 -4.26
CA TYR A 28 5.59 5.85 -3.27
C TYR A 28 4.29 6.50 -3.72
N ALA A 29 4.29 7.76 -4.14
CA ALA A 29 3.07 8.45 -4.57
C ALA A 29 2.34 7.68 -5.70
N ARG A 30 3.09 7.10 -6.65
CA ARG A 30 2.53 6.26 -7.71
C ARG A 30 2.02 4.90 -7.23
N ALA A 31 2.64 4.33 -6.20
CA ALA A 31 2.29 3.03 -5.65
C ALA A 31 1.32 3.12 -4.46
N GLU A 32 1.03 4.32 -3.96
CA GLU A 32 0.22 4.60 -2.78
C GLU A 32 -1.12 3.84 -2.75
N PRO A 33 -1.94 3.82 -3.82
CA PRO A 33 -3.19 3.06 -3.80
C PRO A 33 -2.96 1.56 -3.59
N VAL A 34 -1.91 1.01 -4.19
CA VAL A 34 -1.54 -0.41 -4.03
C VAL A 34 -1.01 -0.66 -2.61
N ILE A 35 -0.15 0.21 -2.09
CA ILE A 35 0.38 0.13 -0.73
C ILE A 35 -0.77 0.09 0.29
N ARG A 36 -1.71 1.03 0.18
CA ARG A 36 -2.89 1.11 1.08
C ARG A 36 -3.75 -0.14 1.00
N CYS A 37 -3.97 -0.68 -0.21
CA CYS A 37 -4.66 -1.96 -0.38
C CYS A 37 -3.92 -3.12 0.31
N LEU A 38 -2.60 -3.20 0.16
CA LEU A 38 -1.79 -4.24 0.76
C LEU A 38 -1.79 -4.14 2.29
N GLU A 39 -1.68 -2.93 2.85
CA GLU A 39 -1.79 -2.70 4.30
C GLU A 39 -3.12 -3.21 4.86
N ALA A 40 -4.23 -2.85 4.21
CA ALA A 40 -5.56 -3.31 4.62
C ALA A 40 -5.70 -4.84 4.52
N THR A 41 -5.16 -5.43 3.46
CA THR A 41 -5.19 -6.88 3.23
C THR A 41 -4.36 -7.63 4.27
N ILE A 42 -3.16 -7.14 4.58
CA ILE A 42 -2.29 -7.68 5.63
C ILE A 42 -2.98 -7.58 7.00
N HIS A 43 -3.56 -6.41 7.33
CA HIS A 43 -4.27 -6.23 8.59
C HIS A 43 -5.43 -7.22 8.73
N ARG A 44 -6.27 -7.38 7.70
CA ARG A 44 -7.37 -8.38 7.69
C ARG A 44 -6.84 -9.80 7.85
N HIS A 45 -5.75 -10.16 7.17
CA HIS A 45 -5.15 -11.48 7.27
C HIS A 45 -4.66 -11.78 8.70
N ARG A 46 -3.99 -10.81 9.34
CA ARG A 46 -3.51 -10.93 10.73
C ARG A 46 -4.67 -11.05 11.72
N ALA A 47 -5.72 -10.25 11.53
CA ALA A 47 -6.93 -10.34 12.34
C ALA A 47 -7.62 -11.71 12.21
N ALA A 48 -7.66 -12.28 11.00
CA ALA A 48 -8.28 -13.59 10.74
C ALA A 48 -7.45 -14.77 11.25
N THR A 49 -6.12 -14.68 11.21
CA THR A 49 -5.21 -15.80 11.56
C THR A 49 -4.63 -15.72 12.97
N GLY A 50 -4.72 -14.56 13.63
CA GLY A 50 -4.05 -14.28 14.90
C GLY A 50 -2.52 -14.19 14.79
N ARG A 51 -1.94 -14.27 13.59
CA ARG A 51 -0.49 -14.23 13.37
C ARG A 51 -0.04 -12.81 13.04
N LEU A 52 0.62 -12.13 13.98
CA LEU A 52 1.06 -10.75 13.82
C LEU A 52 2.13 -10.56 12.72
N ASP A 53 2.97 -11.57 12.49
CA ASP A 53 3.98 -11.56 11.42
C ASP A 53 3.49 -12.24 10.13
N GLY A 54 2.23 -12.71 10.12
CA GLY A 54 1.64 -13.36 8.96
C GLY A 54 1.43 -12.40 7.79
N LEU A 55 1.86 -12.81 6.61
CA LEU A 55 1.56 -12.14 5.34
C LEU A 55 0.68 -13.07 4.49
N PRO A 56 -0.36 -12.54 3.85
CA PRO A 56 -1.10 -13.29 2.85
C PRO A 56 -0.22 -13.59 1.63
N ASP A 57 -0.49 -14.68 0.93
CA ASP A 57 0.22 -15.03 -0.30
C ASP A 57 0.04 -13.96 -1.38
N THR A 58 1.03 -13.84 -2.28
CA THR A 58 1.00 -12.85 -3.37
C THR A 58 -0.25 -12.95 -4.23
N ARG A 59 -0.77 -14.16 -4.48
CA ARG A 59 -2.01 -14.35 -5.26
C ARG A 59 -3.22 -13.75 -4.57
N THR A 60 -3.33 -13.91 -3.25
CA THR A 60 -4.40 -13.32 -2.43
C THR A 60 -4.31 -11.80 -2.43
N MET A 61 -3.10 -11.25 -2.30
CA MET A 61 -2.86 -9.81 -2.39
C MET A 61 -3.23 -9.22 -3.76
N VAL A 62 -2.85 -9.90 -4.85
CA VAL A 62 -3.23 -9.49 -6.22
C VAL A 62 -4.74 -9.48 -6.36
N ALA A 63 -5.41 -10.55 -5.94
CA ALA A 63 -6.87 -10.65 -6.01
C ALA A 63 -7.57 -9.54 -5.21
N ALA A 64 -7.13 -9.27 -3.98
CA ALA A 64 -7.72 -8.23 -3.13
C ALA A 64 -7.61 -6.83 -3.76
N CYS A 65 -6.45 -6.49 -4.34
CA CYS A 65 -6.28 -5.19 -4.99
C CYS A 65 -6.99 -5.10 -6.34
N HIS A 66 -7.13 -6.21 -7.07
CA HIS A 66 -7.94 -6.26 -8.29
C HIS A 66 -9.44 -6.10 -7.98
N ASP A 67 -9.94 -6.76 -6.94
CA ASP A 67 -11.34 -6.65 -6.46
C ASP A 67 -11.67 -5.22 -6.00
N SER A 68 -10.68 -4.52 -5.45
CA SER A 68 -10.77 -3.10 -5.10
C SER A 68 -10.75 -2.16 -6.32
N GLY A 69 -10.71 -2.69 -7.55
CA GLY A 69 -10.69 -1.91 -8.79
C GLY A 69 -9.38 -1.17 -9.06
N LEU A 70 -8.28 -1.57 -8.42
CA LEU A 70 -6.99 -0.91 -8.61
C LEU A 70 -6.32 -1.32 -9.92
N ALA A 71 -5.62 -0.37 -10.52
CA ALA A 71 -4.77 -0.56 -11.68
C ALA A 71 -3.30 -0.28 -11.33
N ALA A 72 -2.39 -0.87 -12.10
CA ALA A 72 -0.96 -0.63 -11.93
C ALA A 72 -0.59 0.83 -12.27
N PRO A 73 0.51 1.37 -11.73
CA PRO A 73 0.88 2.78 -11.91
C PRO A 73 1.18 3.21 -13.36
N ARG A 74 1.35 2.25 -14.29
CA ARG A 74 1.57 2.49 -15.72
C ARG A 74 0.35 2.12 -16.58
N GLY A 75 -0.81 1.91 -15.96
CA GLY A 75 -1.97 1.29 -16.59
C GLY A 75 -1.83 -0.24 -16.63
N GLY A 76 -2.97 -0.92 -16.72
CA GLY A 76 -3.05 -2.38 -16.72
C GLY A 76 -3.32 -3.01 -15.34
N PRO A 77 -3.47 -4.34 -15.30
CA PRO A 77 -3.86 -5.06 -14.10
C PRO A 77 -2.76 -5.07 -13.03
N ILE A 78 -3.17 -5.18 -11.77
CA ILE A 78 -2.25 -5.47 -10.67
C ILE A 78 -1.71 -6.90 -10.87
N THR A 79 -0.39 -7.04 -10.84
CA THR A 79 0.29 -8.34 -11.00
C THR A 79 1.11 -8.69 -9.75
N ALA A 80 1.62 -9.92 -9.70
CA ALA A 80 2.57 -10.33 -8.68
C ALA A 80 3.85 -9.47 -8.65
N ASP A 81 4.25 -8.86 -9.78
CA ASP A 81 5.37 -7.92 -9.80
C ASP A 81 5.01 -6.58 -9.15
N THR A 82 3.80 -6.07 -9.44
CA THR A 82 3.27 -4.85 -8.80
C THR A 82 3.23 -4.99 -7.28
N VAL A 83 2.72 -6.13 -6.79
CA VAL A 83 2.66 -6.43 -5.37
C VAL A 83 4.07 -6.55 -4.77
N ARG A 84 4.97 -7.33 -5.36
CA ARG A 84 6.35 -7.46 -4.87
C ARG A 84 7.09 -6.11 -4.84
N ARG A 85 6.87 -5.25 -5.83
CA ARG A 85 7.46 -3.91 -5.86
C ARG A 85 6.92 -3.03 -4.75
N ALA A 86 5.62 -3.08 -4.49
CA ALA A 86 4.99 -2.34 -3.40
C ALA A 86 5.43 -2.88 -2.03
N LEU A 87 5.57 -4.20 -1.85
CA LEU A 87 6.13 -4.81 -0.65
C LEU A 87 7.54 -4.30 -0.36
N ARG A 88 8.43 -4.27 -1.36
CA ARG A 88 9.77 -3.68 -1.22
C ARG A 88 9.75 -2.21 -0.83
N LEU A 89 8.79 -1.42 -1.34
CA LEU A 89 8.60 -0.04 -0.90
C LEU A 89 8.14 0.02 0.56
N MET A 90 7.30 -0.90 1.01
CA MET A 90 6.90 -0.98 2.43
C MET A 90 8.01 -1.53 3.36
N GLY A 91 9.19 -1.87 2.84
CA GLY A 91 10.25 -2.52 3.63
C GLY A 91 9.99 -4.00 3.91
N LEU A 92 9.08 -4.61 3.15
CA LEU A 92 8.71 -6.02 3.20
C LEU A 92 9.34 -6.77 2.00
N ARG A 93 9.38 -8.12 2.08
CA ARG A 93 10.03 -8.99 1.07
C ARG A 93 9.50 -8.82 -0.35
#